data_AF-A0A2E0JQL4-F1
#
_entry.id   AF-A0A2E0JQL4-F1
#
_cell.length_a   1.000
_cell.length_b   1.000
_cell.length_c   1.000
_cell.angle_alpha   90.00
_cell.angle_beta   90.00
_cell.angle_gamma   90.00
#
_symmetry.space_group_name_H-M   'P 1'
#
loop_
_entity.id
_entity.type
_entity.pdbx_description
1 polymer ?
#
loop_
_entity_poly.entity_id
_entity_poly.type
_entity_poly.pdbx_seq_one_letter_code
_entity_poly.pdbx_strand_id
1 'polypeptide(L)'
;MSPAERQAKEQELGALQQEIQQMQQARGGQIQQESQAAIDSVISKVRKFIDTYGEENGYDFIYGKNESGNVLYGNKELDITDDILKALNTSYSSSETTSTSETQEEESDTVSAE
;
A
#
# COMPACT_ATOMS: atom_id res chain seq x y z
N MET A 1 -24.75 36.84 -29.34
CA MET A 1 -23.54 36.17 -29.88
C MET A 1 -23.57 36.27 -31.39
N SER A 2 -22.56 36.91 -31.97
CA SER A 2 -22.30 36.94 -33.41
C SER A 2 -21.91 35.55 -33.93
N PRO A 3 -22.02 35.31 -35.25
CA PRO A 3 -21.55 34.06 -35.87
C PRO A 3 -20.07 33.76 -35.59
N ALA A 4 -19.21 34.78 -35.58
CA ALA A 4 -17.78 34.64 -35.32
C ALA A 4 -17.47 34.23 -33.86
N GLU A 5 -18.19 34.81 -32.89
CA GLU A 5 -18.06 34.43 -31.47
C GLU A 5 -18.50 32.98 -31.23
N ARG A 6 -19.47 32.50 -32.02
CA ARG A 6 -19.97 31.12 -31.92
C ARG A 6 -18.94 30.12 -32.44
N GLN A 7 -18.34 30.40 -33.60
CA GLN A 7 -17.29 29.58 -34.18
C GLN A 7 -16.04 29.53 -33.30
N ALA A 8 -15.64 30.66 -32.71
CA ALA A 8 -14.52 30.71 -31.77
C ALA A 8 -14.79 29.84 -30.53
N LYS A 9 -16.00 29.91 -29.95
CA LYS A 9 -16.39 29.03 -28.84
C LYS A 9 -16.41 27.55 -29.22
N GLU A 10 -16.86 27.19 -30.43
CA GLU A 10 -16.87 25.79 -30.89
C GLU A 10 -15.45 25.23 -31.01
N GLN A 11 -14.50 26.03 -31.50
CA GLN A 11 -13.09 25.65 -31.58
C GLN A 11 -12.46 25.48 -30.19
N GLU A 12 -12.74 26.42 -29.28
CA GLU A 12 -12.29 26.35 -27.88
C GLU A 12 -12.84 25.11 -27.17
N LEU A 13 -14.13 24.81 -27.34
CA LEU A 13 -14.75 23.61 -26.78
C LEU A 13 -14.13 22.33 -27.34
N GLY A 14 -13.84 22.29 -28.65
CA GLY A 14 -13.16 21.17 -29.28
C GLY A 14 -11.76 20.94 -28.71
N ALA A 15 -10.98 22.01 -28.55
CA ALA A 15 -9.64 21.95 -27.94
C ALA A 15 -9.71 21.46 -26.48
N LEU A 16 -10.63 22.00 -25.69
CA LEU A 16 -10.82 21.58 -24.31
C LEU A 16 -11.24 20.11 -24.21
N GLN A 17 -12.09 19.63 -25.12
CA GLN A 17 -12.50 18.22 -25.15
C GLN A 17 -11.31 17.30 -25.44
N GLN A 18 -10.43 17.67 -26.38
CA GLN A 18 -9.21 16.93 -26.66
C GLN A 18 -8.23 16.93 -25.48
N GLU A 19 -8.11 18.05 -24.77
CA GLU A 19 -7.29 18.16 -23.57
C GLU A 19 -7.81 17.27 -22.45
N ILE A 20 -9.14 17.29 -22.20
CA ILE A 20 -9.80 16.42 -21.22
C ILE A 20 -9.56 14.94 -21.54
N GLN A 21 -9.61 14.55 -22.82
CA GLN A 21 -9.35 13.17 -23.21
C GLN A 21 -7.90 12.76 -22.92
N GLN A 22 -6.92 13.61 -23.25
CA GLN A 22 -5.51 13.36 -22.96
C GLN A 22 -5.24 13.28 -21.45
N MET A 23 -5.82 14.19 -20.66
CA MET A 23 -5.70 14.16 -19.19
C MET A 23 -6.27 12.87 -18.59
N GLN A 24 -7.41 12.40 -19.09
CA GLN A 24 -7.99 11.14 -18.61
C GLN A 24 -7.09 9.94 -18.91
N GLN A 25 -6.51 9.87 -20.11
CA GLN A 25 -5.56 8.82 -20.46
C GLN A 25 -4.30 8.88 -19.60
N ALA A 26 -3.74 10.08 -19.40
CA ALA A 26 -2.55 10.28 -18.57
C ALA A 26 -2.80 9.89 -17.11
N ARG A 27 -3.93 10.31 -16.52
CA ARG A 27 -4.30 9.90 -15.15
C ARG A 27 -4.52 8.41 -15.03
N GLY A 28 -5.14 7.77 -16.02
CA GLY A 28 -5.30 6.32 -16.05
C GLY A 28 -3.94 5.60 -15.96
N GLY A 29 -2.96 6.06 -16.73
CA GLY A 29 -1.59 5.55 -16.67
C GLY A 29 -0.90 5.80 -15.32
N GLN A 30 -1.05 7.00 -14.76
CA GLN A 30 -0.49 7.34 -13.44
C GLN A 30 -1.07 6.45 -12.33
N ILE A 31 -2.39 6.24 -12.30
CA ILE A 31 -3.04 5.37 -11.31
C ILE A 31 -2.51 3.94 -11.42
N GLN A 32 -2.34 3.42 -12.63
CA GLN A 32 -1.80 2.09 -12.83
C GLN A 32 -0.35 1.98 -12.32
N GLN A 33 0.48 2.99 -12.59
CA GLN A 33 1.87 3.02 -12.13
C GLN A 33 1.97 3.11 -10.60
N GLU A 34 1.16 3.98 -9.98
CA GLU A 34 1.12 4.11 -8.52
C GLU A 34 0.59 2.84 -7.86
N SER A 35 -0.42 2.20 -8.45
CA SER A 35 -0.92 0.91 -7.99
C SER A 35 0.17 -0.17 -8.04
N GLN A 36 0.93 -0.25 -9.12
CA GLN A 36 2.04 -1.20 -9.23
C GLN A 36 3.13 -0.90 -8.19
N ALA A 37 3.52 0.37 -8.03
CA ALA A 37 4.52 0.77 -7.05
C ALA A 37 4.08 0.46 -5.61
N ALA A 38 2.79 0.65 -5.29
CA ALA A 38 2.23 0.30 -4.00
C ALA A 38 2.26 -1.22 -3.75
N ILE A 39 1.88 -2.02 -4.76
CA ILE A 39 1.96 -3.48 -4.69
C ILE A 39 3.40 -3.94 -4.48
N ASP A 40 4.35 -3.42 -5.25
CA ASP A 40 5.77 -3.77 -5.16
C ASP A 40 6.35 -3.39 -3.79
N SER A 41 5.94 -2.25 -3.23
CA SER A 41 6.31 -1.81 -1.88
C SER A 41 5.82 -2.79 -0.81
N VAL A 42 4.56 -3.23 -0.89
CA VAL A 42 4.00 -4.23 0.03
C VAL A 42 4.76 -5.55 -0.08
N ILE A 43 5.01 -6.04 -1.31
CA ILE A 43 5.76 -7.27 -1.54
C ILE A 43 7.17 -7.16 -0.96
N SER A 44 7.86 -6.02 -1.15
CA SER A 44 9.20 -5.81 -0.59
C SER A 44 9.20 -5.84 0.93
N LYS A 45 8.22 -5.21 1.58
CA LYS A 45 8.09 -5.23 3.06
C LYS A 45 7.88 -6.64 3.57
N VAL A 46 6.98 -7.39 2.94
CA VAL A 46 6.70 -8.79 3.30
C VAL A 46 7.95 -9.65 3.11
N ARG A 47 8.65 -9.54 1.98
CA ARG A 47 9.88 -10.30 1.73
C ARG A 47 10.97 -10.04 2.76
N LYS A 48 11.23 -8.77 3.08
CA LYS A 48 12.20 -8.40 4.13
C LYS A 48 11.84 -9.02 5.48
N PHE A 49 10.54 -9.02 5.82
CA PHE A 49 10.09 -9.64 7.05
C PHE A 49 10.28 -11.16 7.02
N ILE A 50 9.97 -11.82 5.90
CA ILE A 50 10.21 -13.26 5.72
C ILE A 50 11.69 -13.60 5.85
N ASP A 51 12.58 -12.79 5.28
CA ASP A 51 14.04 -13.00 5.39
C ASP A 51 14.48 -12.98 6.86
N THR A 52 14.10 -11.94 7.62
CA THR A 52 14.39 -11.84 9.05
C THR A 52 13.78 -12.98 9.85
N TYR A 53 12.49 -13.30 9.61
CA TYR A 53 11.81 -14.40 10.28
C TYR A 53 12.49 -15.74 9.98
N GLY A 54 12.94 -15.93 8.75
CA GLY A 54 13.71 -17.09 8.29
C GLY A 54 14.99 -17.29 9.09
N GLU A 55 15.80 -16.24 9.18
CA GLU A 55 17.07 -16.24 9.93
C GLU A 55 16.86 -16.49 11.43
N GLU A 56 15.88 -15.84 12.05
CA GLU A 56 15.61 -15.96 13.49
C GLU A 56 15.09 -17.35 13.90
N ASN A 57 14.35 -18.01 13.02
CA ASN A 57 13.75 -19.32 13.27
C ASN A 57 14.54 -20.48 12.65
N GLY A 58 15.71 -20.20 12.04
CA GLY A 58 16.62 -21.22 11.52
C GLY A 58 16.14 -21.91 10.24
N TYR A 59 15.40 -21.20 9.38
CA TYR A 59 15.01 -21.71 8.07
C TYR A 59 16.12 -21.51 7.05
N ASP A 60 16.59 -22.60 6.43
CA ASP A 60 17.52 -22.51 5.29
C ASP A 60 16.82 -22.04 4.01
N PHE A 61 15.54 -22.37 3.84
CA PHE A 61 14.73 -22.02 2.68
C PHE A 61 13.25 -21.81 3.04
N ILE A 62 12.64 -20.76 2.50
CA ILE A 62 11.19 -20.53 2.54
C ILE A 62 10.67 -20.45 1.10
N TYR A 63 9.71 -21.31 0.76
CA TYR A 63 9.16 -21.39 -0.59
C TYR A 63 7.82 -20.66 -0.68
N GLY A 64 7.72 -19.71 -1.62
CA GLY A 64 6.45 -19.07 -1.95
C GLY A 64 5.53 -20.01 -2.70
N LYS A 65 4.30 -20.16 -2.22
CA LYS A 65 3.23 -20.90 -2.90
C LYS A 65 2.45 -19.93 -3.80
N ASN A 66 2.81 -19.85 -5.08
CA ASN A 66 2.06 -19.12 -6.11
C ASN A 66 1.85 -20.00 -7.35
N GLU A 67 0.93 -19.61 -8.24
CA GLU A 67 0.67 -20.33 -9.50
C GLU A 67 1.89 -20.37 -10.43
N SER A 68 2.83 -19.43 -10.27
CA SER A 68 4.11 -19.42 -10.99
C SER A 68 5.25 -20.12 -10.24
N GLY A 69 4.95 -20.78 -9.11
CA GLY A 69 5.95 -21.30 -8.19
C GLY A 69 6.38 -22.73 -8.51
N ASN A 70 7.51 -23.12 -7.92
CA ASN A 70 8.11 -24.44 -8.11
C ASN A 70 7.50 -25.54 -7.23
N VAL A 71 6.56 -25.20 -6.35
CA VAL A 71 5.93 -26.13 -5.41
C VAL A 71 4.51 -26.46 -5.87
N LEU A 72 4.35 -27.64 -6.49
CA LEU A 72 3.05 -28.14 -6.97
C LEU A 72 2.15 -28.63 -5.83
N TYR A 73 2.76 -29.17 -4.77
CA TYR A 73 2.08 -29.64 -3.56
C TYR A 73 3.02 -29.51 -2.36
N GLY A 74 2.48 -29.04 -1.23
CA GLY A 74 3.19 -28.97 0.05
C GLY A 74 2.28 -29.46 1.17
N ASN A 75 2.86 -30.16 2.15
CA ASN A 75 2.13 -30.55 3.36
C ASN A 75 1.70 -29.28 4.12
N LYS A 76 0.42 -29.22 4.55
CA LYS A 76 -0.11 -28.11 5.35
C LYS A 76 0.63 -27.90 6.67
N GLU A 77 1.20 -28.95 7.24
CA GLU A 77 1.99 -28.85 8.47
C GLU A 77 3.32 -28.09 8.27
N LEU A 78 3.76 -27.94 7.02
CA LEU A 78 4.94 -27.16 6.65
C LEU A 78 4.57 -25.74 6.16
N ASP A 79 3.29 -25.39 6.16
CA ASP A 79 2.80 -24.08 5.75
C ASP A 79 2.88 -23.11 6.93
N ILE A 80 3.86 -22.21 6.89
CA ILE A 80 4.13 -21.21 7.93
C ILE A 80 3.43 -19.87 7.65
N THR A 81 2.54 -19.79 6.63
CA THR A 81 1.89 -18.54 6.22
C THR A 81 1.16 -17.86 7.37
N ASP A 82 0.38 -18.62 8.15
CA ASP A 82 -0.39 -18.08 9.27
C ASP A 82 0.50 -17.55 10.39
N ASP A 83 1.65 -18.19 10.63
CA ASP A 83 2.58 -17.78 11.68
C ASP A 83 3.35 -16.52 11.29
N ILE A 84 3.76 -16.43 10.02
CA ILE A 84 4.34 -15.20 9.45
C ILE A 84 3.31 -14.07 9.48
N LEU A 85 2.05 -14.31 9.12
CA LEU A 85 0.99 -13.30 9.16
C LEU A 85 0.77 -12.77 10.58
N LYS A 86 0.72 -13.64 11.58
CA LYS A 86 0.61 -13.23 12.99
C LYS A 86 1.81 -12.39 13.40
N ALA A 87 3.03 -12.88 13.14
CA ALA A 87 4.26 -12.18 13.53
C ALA A 87 4.39 -10.81 12.84
N LEU A 88 4.06 -10.73 11.56
CA LEU A 88 4.05 -9.49 10.78
C LEU A 88 3.05 -8.49 11.38
N ASN A 89 1.81 -8.91 11.61
CA ASN A 89 0.77 -8.05 12.17
C ASN A 89 1.15 -7.57 13.58
N THR A 90 1.68 -8.45 14.43
CA THR A 90 2.16 -8.07 15.76
C THR A 90 3.28 -7.04 15.67
N SER A 91 4.27 -7.23 14.79
CA SER A 91 5.36 -6.28 14.56
C SER A 91 4.84 -4.89 14.15
N TYR A 92 3.85 -4.84 13.26
CA TYR A 92 3.22 -3.59 12.85
C TYR A 92 2.39 -2.93 13.96
N SER A 93 1.57 -3.70 14.68
CA SER A 93 0.78 -3.16 15.81
C SER A 93 1.66 -2.67 16.95
N SER A 94 2.77 -3.36 17.25
CA SER A 94 3.76 -2.90 18.21
C SER A 94 4.48 -1.63 17.73
N SER A 95 4.75 -1.49 16.42
CA SER A 95 5.30 -0.27 15.83
C SER A 95 4.33 0.92 15.89
N GLU A 96 3.01 0.69 15.79
CA GLU A 96 1.99 1.75 15.98
C GLU A 96 1.81 2.14 17.45
N THR A 97 1.99 1.19 18.38
CA THR A 97 1.87 1.42 19.83
C THR A 97 2.97 2.34 20.35
N THR A 98 4.16 2.34 19.75
CA THR A 98 5.25 3.25 20.14
C THR A 98 5.06 4.70 19.64
N SER A 99 4.17 4.96 18.67
CA SER A 99 3.93 6.33 18.17
C SER A 99 2.75 7.04 18.85
N THR A 100 2.01 6.36 19.74
CA THR A 100 0.78 6.90 20.36
C THR A 100 0.81 6.82 21.89
N SER A 101 1.99 6.69 22.52
CA SER A 101 2.13 6.58 23.98
C SER A 101 2.94 7.71 24.64
N GLU A 102 3.29 8.79 23.94
CA GLU A 102 4.01 9.95 24.50
C GLU A 102 3.15 11.23 24.65
N THR A 103 1.81 11.17 24.63
CA THR A 103 0.99 12.40 24.76
C THR A 103 -0.19 12.32 25.74
N GLN A 104 -0.26 11.31 26.61
CA GLN A 104 -1.32 11.24 27.63
C GLN A 104 -0.80 10.77 28.99
N GLU A 105 0.10 11.52 29.62
CA GLU A 105 0.32 11.40 31.09
C GLU A 105 0.40 12.74 31.85
N GLU A 106 0.30 13.93 31.21
CA GLU A 106 0.44 15.23 31.91
C GLU A 106 -0.87 16.03 32.14
N GLU A 107 -2.07 15.46 32.04
CA GLU A 107 -3.33 16.21 32.34
C GLU A 107 -4.21 15.60 33.44
N SER A 108 -3.69 14.72 34.30
CA SER A 108 -4.49 14.13 35.39
C SER A 108 -4.35 14.83 36.76
N ASP A 109 -3.52 15.87 36.92
CA ASP A 109 -3.15 16.35 38.28
C ASP A 109 -3.43 17.83 38.60
N THR A 110 -4.35 18.52 37.91
CA THR A 110 -4.67 19.92 38.24
C THR A 110 -6.14 20.29 38.42
N VAL A 111 -7.07 19.34 38.54
CA VAL A 111 -8.48 19.67 38.84
C VAL A 111 -8.98 18.94 40.07
N SER A 112 -8.37 19.22 41.21
CA SER A 112 -8.99 18.94 42.51
C SER A 112 -8.47 19.88 43.61
N ALA A 113 -8.51 21.20 43.37
CA ALA A 113 -8.39 22.21 44.40
C ALA A 113 -8.95 23.56 43.92
N GLU A 114 -10.27 23.71 43.93
CA GLU A 114 -10.93 24.95 44.39
C GLU A 114 -12.35 24.65 44.87
#